data_AF-A0A227J4J1-F1
#
_entry.id   AF-A0A227J4J1-F1
#
_cell.length_a   1.000
_cell.length_b   1.000
_cell.length_c   1.000
_cell.angle_alpha   90.00
_cell.angle_beta   90.00
_cell.angle_gamma   90.00
#
_symmetry.space_group_name_H-M   'P 1'
#
loop_
_entity.id
_entity.type
_entity.pdbx_description
1 polymer ?
#
loop_
_entity_poly.entity_id
_entity_poly.type
_entity_poly.pdbx_seq_one_letter_code
_entity_poly.pdbx_strand_id
1 'polypeptide(L)'
;GEPNPLTDMVCEEGLRRLSRSVIAGCKQDNHKARSDLSFAALLGGMAITNAKLGAAHGLASALGGKLDAPHSVITARLAPHVMQENINAAKLAGRNDVINRYRKLAQLVTDRAN
;
A
#
# COMPACT_ATOMS: atom_id res chain seq x y z
N GLY A 1 2.98 15.19 7.71
CA GLY A 1 3.53 15.33 6.36
C GLY A 1 2.46 15.09 5.33
N GLU A 2 2.72 15.54 4.12
CA GLU A 2 1.89 15.39 2.93
C GLU A 2 2.66 14.56 1.89
N PRO A 3 1.97 13.85 0.96
CA PRO A 3 2.62 13.16 -0.14
C PRO A 3 3.47 14.14 -0.97
N ASN A 4 4.69 13.73 -1.30
CA ASN A 4 5.66 14.50 -2.06
C ASN A 4 6.49 13.58 -2.98
N PRO A 5 7.29 14.13 -3.91
CA PRO A 5 8.04 13.30 -4.87
C PRO A 5 8.96 12.26 -4.21
N LEU A 6 9.57 12.56 -3.06
CA LEU A 6 10.41 11.60 -2.35
C LEU A 6 9.59 10.43 -1.80
N THR A 7 8.46 10.71 -1.15
CA THR A 7 7.58 9.65 -0.62
C THR A 7 6.96 8.82 -1.75
N ASP A 8 6.67 9.44 -2.90
CA ASP A 8 6.17 8.73 -4.07
C ASP A 8 7.22 7.76 -4.62
N MET A 9 8.48 8.19 -4.77
CA MET A 9 9.57 7.33 -5.25
C MET A 9 9.81 6.11 -4.35
N VAL A 10 9.85 6.29 -3.03
CA VAL A 10 10.06 5.15 -2.10
C VAL A 10 8.87 4.20 -2.07
N CYS A 11 7.64 4.72 -2.19
CA CYS A 11 6.43 3.89 -2.30
C CYS A 11 6.44 3.04 -3.57
N GLU A 12 6.80 3.64 -4.71
CA GLU A 12 6.81 2.95 -6.01
C GLU A 12 7.86 1.83 -6.05
N GLU A 13 9.08 2.10 -5.56
CA GLU A 13 10.12 1.06 -5.47
C GLU A 13 9.74 -0.03 -4.48
N GLY A 14 9.18 0.34 -3.31
CA GLY A 14 8.69 -0.61 -2.33
C GLY A 14 7.62 -1.54 -2.90
N LEU A 15 6.64 -0.99 -3.64
CA LEU A 15 5.58 -1.77 -4.28
C LEU A 15 6.10 -2.68 -5.40
N ARG A 16 7.05 -2.23 -6.20
CA ARG A 16 7.68 -3.05 -7.26
C ARG A 16 8.38 -4.28 -6.70
N ARG A 17 9.02 -4.15 -5.54
CA ARG A 17 9.65 -5.29 -4.84
C ARG A 17 8.64 -6.17 -4.15
N LEU A 18 7.66 -5.55 -3.50
CA LEU A 18 6.61 -6.29 -2.78
C LEU A 18 5.79 -7.15 -3.75
N SER A 19 5.35 -6.61 -4.89
CA SER A 19 4.50 -7.33 -5.85
C SER A 19 5.15 -8.62 -6.37
N ARG A 20 6.42 -8.57 -6.74
CA ARG A 20 7.17 -9.73 -7.24
C ARG A 20 7.58 -10.73 -6.16
N SER A 21 7.80 -10.27 -4.92
CA SER A 21 8.46 -11.08 -3.88
C SER A 21 7.52 -11.63 -2.81
N VAL A 22 6.31 -11.08 -2.64
CA VAL A 22 5.43 -11.46 -1.52
C VAL A 22 5.07 -12.95 -1.51
N ILE A 23 4.72 -13.54 -2.65
CA ILE A 23 4.31 -14.95 -2.71
C ILE A 23 5.50 -15.88 -2.43
N ALA A 24 6.65 -15.65 -3.06
CA ALA A 24 7.83 -16.47 -2.88
C ALA A 24 8.41 -16.33 -1.46
N GLY A 25 8.41 -15.12 -0.90
CA GLY A 25 8.88 -14.86 0.46
C GLY A 25 8.00 -15.53 1.52
N CYS A 26 6.68 -15.56 1.34
CA CYS A 26 5.76 -16.17 2.30
C CYS A 26 5.60 -17.68 2.14
N LYS A 27 5.54 -18.21 0.91
CA LYS A 27 5.22 -19.62 0.67
C LYS A 27 6.44 -20.53 0.52
N GLN A 28 7.58 -19.98 0.12
CA GLN A 28 8.77 -20.77 -0.25
C GLN A 28 9.99 -20.41 0.60
N ASP A 29 9.84 -19.48 1.55
CA ASP A 29 10.93 -18.95 2.37
C ASP A 29 12.15 -18.49 1.55
N ASN A 30 11.91 -17.97 0.34
CA ASN A 30 12.99 -17.63 -0.58
C ASN A 30 13.81 -16.45 -0.01
N HIS A 31 15.10 -16.67 0.24
CA HIS A 31 15.98 -15.68 0.86
C HIS A 31 16.02 -14.33 0.11
N LYS A 32 16.12 -14.35 -1.23
CA LYS A 32 16.13 -13.12 -2.03
C LYS A 32 14.80 -12.38 -1.92
N ALA A 33 13.68 -13.12 -1.98
CA ALA A 33 12.36 -12.54 -1.82
C ALA A 33 12.16 -11.93 -0.42
N ARG A 34 12.64 -12.60 0.65
CA ARG A 34 12.61 -12.05 2.02
C ARG A 34 13.46 -10.80 2.18
N SER A 35 14.62 -10.74 1.54
CA SER A 35 15.45 -9.54 1.49
C SER A 35 14.71 -8.38 0.82
N ASP A 36 14.07 -8.63 -0.32
CA ASP A 36 13.23 -7.64 -1.01
C ASP A 36 12.06 -7.16 -0.15
N LEU A 37 11.38 -8.07 0.56
CA LEU A 37 10.28 -7.72 1.47
C LEU A 37 10.77 -6.88 2.67
N SER A 38 11.93 -7.22 3.23
CA SER A 38 12.54 -6.43 4.31
C SER A 38 12.89 -5.02 3.84
N PHE A 39 13.42 -4.87 2.63
CA PHE A 39 13.72 -3.57 2.05
C PHE A 39 12.44 -2.78 1.73
N ALA A 40 11.41 -3.44 1.19
CA ALA A 40 10.09 -2.82 0.97
C ALA A 40 9.46 -2.33 2.29
N ALA A 41 9.61 -3.08 3.38
CA ALA A 41 9.14 -2.66 4.71
C ALA A 41 9.87 -1.41 5.22
N LEU A 42 11.19 -1.31 5.01
CA LEU A 42 11.98 -0.11 5.32
C LEU A 42 11.44 1.11 4.54
N LEU A 43 11.25 0.98 3.23
CA LEU A 43 10.71 2.05 2.39
C LEU A 43 9.30 2.46 2.82
N GLY A 44 8.46 1.50 3.23
CA GLY A 44 7.16 1.76 3.81
C GLY A 44 7.25 2.59 5.09
N GLY A 45 8.19 2.28 5.99
CA GLY A 45 8.44 3.07 7.20
C GLY A 45 8.87 4.52 6.91
N MET A 46 9.71 4.71 5.89
CA MET A 46 10.10 6.04 5.41
C MET A 46 8.92 6.82 4.87
N ALA A 47 8.05 6.17 4.09
CA ALA A 47 6.85 6.80 3.53
C ALA A 47 5.88 7.23 4.64
N ILE A 48 5.55 6.33 5.58
CA ILE A 48 4.59 6.60 6.66
C ILE A 48 5.03 7.77 7.54
N THR A 49 6.32 7.81 7.89
CA THR A 49 6.90 8.89 8.71
C THR A 49 6.73 10.27 8.06
N ASN A 50 6.71 10.34 6.71
CA ASN A 50 6.74 11.60 5.97
C ASN A 50 5.40 11.96 5.27
N ALA A 51 4.53 10.99 4.99
CA ALA A 51 3.26 11.20 4.26
C ALA A 51 2.00 10.80 5.07
N LYS A 52 2.16 10.42 6.35
CA LYS A 52 1.07 9.92 7.21
C LYS A 52 0.40 8.65 6.62
N LEU A 53 -0.79 8.33 7.11
CA LEU A 53 -1.59 7.16 6.74
C LEU A 53 -3.02 7.60 6.36
N GLY A 54 -3.74 6.69 5.71
CA GLY A 54 -5.12 6.90 5.27
C GLY A 54 -6.15 6.07 6.03
N ALA A 55 -7.37 6.04 5.48
CA ALA A 55 -8.55 5.45 6.12
C ALA A 55 -8.40 3.97 6.51
N ALA A 56 -7.65 3.16 5.76
CA ALA A 56 -7.46 1.73 6.10
C ALA A 56 -6.81 1.53 7.48
N HIS A 57 -5.80 2.33 7.81
CA HIS A 57 -5.15 2.26 9.13
C HIS A 57 -6.04 2.88 10.21
N GLY A 58 -6.72 3.99 9.93
CA GLY A 58 -7.65 4.61 10.89
C GLY A 58 -8.79 3.67 11.29
N LEU A 59 -9.39 3.00 10.31
CA LEU A 59 -10.43 1.98 10.54
C LEU A 59 -9.86 0.76 11.27
N ALA A 60 -8.67 0.28 10.91
CA ALA A 60 -8.04 -0.83 11.60
C ALA A 60 -7.74 -0.53 13.08
N SER A 61 -7.30 0.70 13.40
CA SER A 61 -7.12 1.13 14.80
C SER A 61 -8.45 1.17 15.57
N ALA A 62 -9.52 1.65 14.95
CA ALA A 62 -10.85 1.67 15.56
C ALA A 62 -11.43 0.25 15.78
N LEU A 63 -11.14 -0.68 14.88
CA LEU A 63 -11.59 -2.07 14.97
C LEU A 63 -10.69 -2.94 15.86
N GLY A 64 -9.42 -2.58 16.05
CA GLY A 64 -8.46 -3.38 16.83
C GLY A 64 -8.83 -3.56 18.30
N GLY A 65 -9.65 -2.67 18.87
CA GLY A 65 -10.20 -2.84 20.22
C GLY A 65 -11.45 -3.72 20.29
N LYS A 66 -12.01 -4.12 19.15
CA LYS A 66 -13.28 -4.87 19.04
C LYS A 66 -13.12 -6.24 18.41
N LEU A 67 -12.09 -6.44 17.60
CA LEU A 67 -11.78 -7.68 16.92
C LEU A 67 -10.53 -8.29 17.55
N ASP A 68 -10.57 -9.57 17.87
CA ASP A 68 -9.38 -10.34 18.25
C ASP A 68 -8.58 -10.71 16.97
N ALA A 69 -8.00 -9.70 16.33
CA ALA A 69 -7.23 -9.86 15.11
C ALA A 69 -6.05 -8.87 15.06
N PRO A 70 -4.88 -9.27 14.53
CA PRO A 70 -3.74 -8.37 14.39
C PRO A 70 -4.05 -7.18 13.49
N HIS A 71 -3.57 -5.99 13.86
CA HIS A 71 -3.76 -4.75 13.09
C HIS A 71 -3.39 -4.91 11.61
N SER A 72 -2.29 -5.60 11.31
CA SER A 72 -1.84 -5.86 9.94
C SER A 72 -2.85 -6.66 9.12
N VAL A 73 -3.51 -7.65 9.73
CA VAL A 73 -4.53 -8.48 9.08
C VAL A 73 -5.79 -7.66 8.80
N ILE A 74 -6.23 -6.85 9.76
CA ILE A 74 -7.38 -5.96 9.58
C ILE A 74 -7.10 -4.95 8.47
N THR A 75 -5.97 -4.26 8.52
CA THR A 75 -5.56 -3.28 7.49
C THR A 75 -5.47 -3.92 6.10
N ALA A 76 -4.87 -5.12 5.99
CA ALA A 76 -4.78 -5.83 4.72
C ALA A 76 -6.16 -6.21 4.14
N ARG A 77 -7.11 -6.60 5.00
CA ARG A 77 -8.50 -6.90 4.59
C ARG A 77 -9.27 -5.66 4.17
N LEU A 78 -9.06 -4.52 4.84
CA LEU A 78 -9.74 -3.27 4.53
C LEU A 78 -9.17 -2.55 3.31
N ALA A 79 -7.88 -2.73 3.01
CA ALA A 79 -7.19 -2.04 1.94
C ALA A 79 -7.95 -2.02 0.59
N PRO A 80 -8.42 -3.14 0.01
CA PRO A 80 -9.13 -3.10 -1.28
C PRO A 80 -10.44 -2.30 -1.23
N HIS A 81 -11.18 -2.38 -0.13
CA HIS A 81 -12.43 -1.61 0.04
C HIS A 81 -12.15 -0.11 0.16
N VAL A 82 -11.17 0.27 0.97
CA VAL A 82 -10.76 1.68 1.12
C VAL A 82 -10.21 2.24 -0.18
N MET A 83 -9.44 1.46 -0.94
CA MET A 83 -8.96 1.89 -2.26
C MET A 83 -10.12 2.14 -3.22
N GLN A 84 -11.13 1.27 -3.25
CA GLN A 84 -12.30 1.44 -4.08
C GLN A 84 -13.10 2.70 -3.71
N GLU A 85 -13.32 2.94 -2.42
CA GLU A 85 -14.00 4.16 -1.94
C GLU A 85 -13.20 5.43 -2.26
N ASN A 86 -11.88 5.41 -2.07
CA ASN A 86 -11.02 6.54 -2.43
C ASN A 86 -11.09 6.85 -3.94
N ILE A 87 -11.13 5.83 -4.80
CA ILE A 87 -11.27 5.99 -6.25
C ILE A 87 -12.64 6.58 -6.59
N ASN A 88 -13.72 6.10 -5.98
CA ASN A 88 -15.08 6.60 -6.20
C ASN A 88 -15.19 8.07 -5.77
N ALA A 89 -14.69 8.40 -4.58
CA ALA A 89 -14.65 9.77 -4.08
C ALA A 89 -13.82 10.69 -4.98
N ALA A 90 -12.67 10.23 -5.47
CA ALA A 90 -11.83 10.99 -6.38
C ALA A 90 -12.53 11.25 -7.73
N LYS A 91 -13.26 10.27 -8.28
CA LYS A 91 -14.07 10.44 -9.50
C LYS A 91 -15.17 11.47 -9.30
N LEU A 92 -15.92 11.38 -8.20
CA LEU A 92 -17.00 12.34 -7.89
C LEU A 92 -16.46 13.76 -7.73
N ALA A 93 -15.28 13.91 -7.11
CA ALA A 93 -14.63 15.19 -6.89
C ALA A 93 -13.79 15.70 -8.09
N GLY A 94 -13.74 14.97 -9.22
CA GLY A 94 -12.92 15.34 -10.38
C GLY A 94 -11.40 15.33 -10.13
N ARG A 95 -10.94 14.58 -9.12
CA ARG A 95 -9.53 14.53 -8.67
C ARG A 95 -8.69 13.57 -9.52
N ASN A 96 -8.39 14.00 -10.73
CA ASN A 96 -7.59 13.24 -11.69
C ASN A 96 -6.17 12.92 -11.18
N ASP A 97 -5.60 13.77 -10.32
CA ASP A 97 -4.31 13.54 -9.67
C ASP A 97 -4.31 12.25 -8.83
N VAL A 98 -5.38 12.01 -8.06
CA VAL A 98 -5.54 10.80 -7.24
C VAL A 98 -5.83 9.58 -8.12
N ILE A 99 -6.68 9.73 -9.13
CA ILE A 99 -7.03 8.65 -10.07
C ILE A 99 -5.78 8.17 -10.82
N ASN A 100 -4.94 9.10 -11.28
CA ASN A 100 -3.71 8.78 -11.99
C ASN A 100 -2.70 8.04 -11.11
N ARG A 101 -2.62 8.40 -9.81
CA ARG A 101 -1.83 7.65 -8.83
C ARG A 101 -2.31 6.20 -8.71
N TYR A 102 -3.62 5.96 -8.54
CA TYR A 102 -4.17 4.60 -8.50
C TYR A 102 -3.92 3.82 -9.79
N ARG A 103 -4.00 4.46 -10.96
CA ARG A 103 -3.65 3.81 -12.24
C ARG A 103 -2.18 3.38 -12.25
N LYS A 104 -1.26 4.27 -11.84
CA LYS A 104 0.17 3.95 -11.74
C LYS A 104 0.43 2.78 -10.78
N LEU A 105 -0.23 2.77 -9.62
CA LEU A 105 -0.16 1.66 -8.67
C LEU A 105 -0.64 0.34 -9.29
N ALA A 106 -1.76 0.36 -10.03
CA ALA A 106 -2.27 -0.82 -10.70
C ALA A 106 -1.27 -1.37 -11.73
N GLN A 107 -0.65 -0.49 -12.53
CA GLN A 107 0.38 -0.87 -13.49
C GLN A 107 1.60 -1.50 -12.81
N LEU A 108 2.07 -0.93 -11.68
CA LEU A 108 3.22 -1.45 -10.93
C LEU A 108 2.96 -2.83 -10.30
N VAL A 109 1.75 -3.09 -9.82
CA VAL A 109 1.43 -4.34 -9.09
C VAL A 109 1.01 -5.46 -10.03
N THR A 110 0.47 -5.12 -11.21
CA THR A 110 -0.03 -6.11 -12.18
C THR A 110 0.89 -6.32 -13.38
N ASP A 111 1.92 -5.49 -13.54
CA ASP A 111 2.75 -5.41 -14.75
C ASP A 111 1.94 -5.24 -16.06
N ARG A 112 0.73 -4.67 -15.96
CA ARG A 112 -0.15 -4.39 -17.12
C ARG A 112 -0.12 -2.91 -17.46
N ALA A 113 0.17 -2.57 -18.71
CA ALA A 113 0.01 -1.23 -19.25
C ALA A 113 -1.43 -1.03 -19.74
N ASN A 114 -2.39 -1.01 -18.82
CA ASN A 114 -3.77 -0.61 -19.13
C ASN A 114 -3.89 0.92 -19.18
#